data_AF-A0A2T0I3M6-F1
#
_entry.id   AF-A0A2T0I3M6-F1
#
_cell.length_a   1.000
_cell.length_b   1.000
_cell.length_c   1.000
_cell.angle_alpha   90.00
_cell.angle_beta   90.00
_cell.angle_gamma   90.00
#
_symmetry.space_group_name_H-M   'P 1'
#
loop_
_entity.id
_entity.type
_entity.pdbx_description
1 polymer ?
#
loop_
_entity_poly.entity_id
_entity_poly.type
_entity_poly.pdbx_seq_one_letter_code
_entity_poly.pdbx_strand_id
1 'polypeptide(L)'
;MTEPITGTNDVAEQIADEAIDQLSAAVETIIQLEALFRACRKELGLSSDAARLAALGEYAAMDQGNGFGCGREALRERLNNCAPQFHQSENVARESGGDQ
;
A
#
# COMPACT_ATOMS: atom_id res chain seq x y z
N MET A 1 -1.35 -16.95 -35.23
CA MET A 1 -1.37 -15.51 -34.90
C MET A 1 -1.78 -15.43 -33.44
N THR A 2 -0.79 -15.30 -32.56
CA THR A 2 -0.98 -15.13 -31.12
C THR A 2 -1.05 -13.63 -30.86
N GLU A 3 -2.21 -13.14 -30.43
CA GLU A 3 -2.39 -11.74 -30.05
C GLU A 3 -1.50 -11.38 -28.85
N PRO A 4 -1.04 -10.12 -28.74
CA PRO A 4 -0.13 -9.73 -27.68
C PRO A 4 -0.89 -9.61 -26.36
N ILE A 5 -0.54 -10.44 -25.38
CA ILE A 5 -1.10 -10.49 -24.02
C ILE A 5 -0.63 -9.26 -23.17
N THR A 6 -0.10 -8.22 -23.81
CA THR A 6 0.51 -7.06 -23.14
C THR A 6 -0.53 -6.06 -22.61
N GLY A 7 -1.73 -5.99 -23.19
CA GLY A 7 -2.73 -4.97 -22.82
C GLY A 7 -3.46 -5.20 -21.50
N THR A 8 -3.62 -6.44 -21.05
CA THR A 8 -4.37 -6.77 -19.82
C THR A 8 -3.49 -6.74 -18.56
N ASN A 9 -2.20 -7.03 -18.71
CA ASN A 9 -1.25 -6.99 -17.58
C ASN A 9 -1.01 -5.55 -17.11
N ASP A 10 -0.97 -4.58 -18.04
CA ASP A 10 -0.79 -3.17 -17.74
C ASP A 10 -1.98 -2.59 -16.94
N VAL A 11 -3.21 -2.93 -17.33
CA VAL A 11 -4.42 -2.49 -16.59
C VAL A 11 -4.47 -3.10 -15.18
N ALA A 12 -4.09 -4.36 -15.02
CA ALA A 12 -4.08 -5.01 -13.71
C ALA A 12 -3.02 -4.41 -12.77
N GLU A 13 -1.84 -4.09 -13.30
CA GLU A 13 -0.77 -3.40 -12.58
C GLU A 13 -1.19 -2.00 -12.15
N GLN A 14 -1.80 -1.22 -13.04
CA GLN A 14 -2.34 0.11 -12.74
C GLN A 14 -3.41 0.08 -11.64
N ILE A 15 -4.35 -0.86 -11.69
CA ILE A 15 -5.38 -1.02 -10.65
C ILE A 15 -4.74 -1.36 -9.29
N ALA A 16 -3.71 -2.20 -9.30
CA ALA A 16 -3.02 -2.60 -8.08
C ALA A 16 -2.26 -1.43 -7.44
N ASP A 17 -1.57 -0.62 -8.26
CA ASP A 17 -0.90 0.60 -7.83
C ASP A 17 -1.90 1.63 -7.28
N GLU A 18 -3.01 1.85 -7.99
CA GLU A 18 -4.05 2.78 -7.53
C GLU A 18 -4.65 2.33 -6.18
N ALA A 19 -4.84 1.03 -5.97
CA ALA A 19 -5.31 0.50 -4.69
C ALA A 19 -4.31 0.77 -3.55
N ILE A 20 -3.00 0.67 -3.81
CA ILE A 20 -1.96 1.00 -2.83
C ILE A 20 -1.93 2.49 -2.51
N ASP A 21 -2.12 3.34 -3.52
CA ASP A 21 -2.16 4.79 -3.33
C ASP A 21 -3.39 5.20 -2.50
N GLN A 22 -4.54 4.60 -2.78
CA GLN A 22 -5.75 4.81 -1.96
C GLN A 22 -5.55 4.35 -0.51
N LEU A 23 -4.89 3.21 -0.28
CA LEU A 23 -4.53 2.77 1.07
C LEU A 23 -3.55 3.74 1.74
N SER A 24 -2.61 4.32 0.99
CA SER A 24 -1.68 5.33 1.50
C SER A 24 -2.43 6.59 1.95
N ALA A 25 -3.34 7.10 1.12
CA ALA A 25 -4.17 8.26 1.46
C ALA A 25 -5.07 8.00 2.68
N ALA A 26 -5.59 6.77 2.83
CA ALA A 26 -6.35 6.37 3.99
C ALA A 26 -5.50 6.38 5.28
N VAL A 27 -4.27 5.85 5.22
CA VAL A 27 -3.32 5.89 6.35
C VAL A 27 -3.00 7.34 6.73
N GLU A 28 -2.73 8.22 5.77
CA GLU A 28 -2.48 9.64 6.02
C GLU A 28 -3.67 10.32 6.69
N THR A 29 -4.89 10.02 6.25
CA THR A 29 -6.12 10.54 6.86
C THR A 29 -6.25 10.10 8.33
N ILE A 30 -5.91 8.85 8.64
CA ILE A 30 -5.94 8.33 10.01
C ILE A 30 -4.91 9.04 10.89
N ILE A 31 -3.69 9.29 10.37
CA ILE A 31 -2.66 10.06 11.08
C ILE A 31 -3.13 11.49 11.35
N GLN A 32 -3.80 12.13 10.40
CA GLN A 32 -4.38 13.46 10.60
C GLN A 32 -5.48 13.44 11.67
N LEU A 33 -6.31 12.39 11.74
CA LEU A 33 -7.29 12.22 12.81
C LEU A 33 -6.64 12.04 14.18
N GLU A 34 -5.56 11.26 14.28
CA GLU A 34 -4.76 11.15 15.52
C GLU A 34 -4.28 12.53 15.98
N ALA A 35 -3.69 13.31 15.08
CA ALA A 35 -3.21 14.65 15.37
C ALA A 35 -4.35 15.59 15.82
N LEU A 36 -5.52 15.48 15.19
CA LEU A 36 -6.71 16.24 15.56
C LEU A 36 -7.18 15.90 16.97
N PHE A 37 -7.31 14.62 17.31
CA PHE A 37 -7.70 14.20 18.66
C PHE A 37 -6.70 14.65 19.71
N ARG A 38 -5.40 14.56 19.41
CA ARG A 38 -4.33 15.07 20.27
C ARG A 38 -4.44 16.58 20.48
N ALA A 39 -4.74 17.35 19.43
CA ALA A 39 -4.94 18.79 19.53
C ALA A 39 -6.18 19.15 20.36
N CYS A 40 -7.33 18.51 20.06
CA CYS A 40 -8.56 18.68 20.83
C CYS A 40 -8.35 18.42 22.32
N ARG A 41 -7.61 17.36 22.69
CA ARG A 41 -7.35 17.05 24.10
C ARG A 41 -6.58 18.16 24.84
N LYS A 42 -5.72 18.92 24.16
CA LYS A 42 -4.98 20.03 24.79
C LYS A 42 -5.90 21.20 25.16
N GLU A 43 -6.95 21.41 24.38
CA GLU A 43 -7.94 22.47 24.60
C GLU A 43 -9.04 22.04 25.59
N LEU A 44 -9.18 20.74 25.85
CA LEU A 44 -10.18 20.19 26.75
C LEU A 44 -9.66 20.09 28.18
N GLY A 45 -10.51 20.39 29.16
CA GLY A 45 -10.21 20.14 30.57
C GLY A 45 -9.92 18.65 30.80
N LEU A 46 -8.80 18.36 31.47
CA LEU A 46 -8.22 17.01 31.64
C LEU A 46 -9.21 15.94 32.18
N SER A 47 -10.22 16.36 32.94
CA SER A 47 -11.21 15.48 33.58
C SER A 47 -12.58 15.48 32.89
N SER A 48 -12.71 16.08 31.70
CA SER A 48 -13.97 16.08 30.95
C SER A 48 -14.18 14.76 30.20
N ASP A 49 -15.44 14.35 30.04
CA ASP A 49 -15.79 13.17 29.21
C ASP A 49 -15.34 13.36 27.75
N ALA A 50 -15.36 14.60 27.26
CA ALA A 50 -14.82 14.96 25.95
C ALA A 50 -13.31 14.69 25.85
N ALA A 51 -12.53 15.02 26.89
CA ALA A 51 -11.09 14.73 26.91
C ALA A 51 -10.80 13.22 26.91
N ARG A 52 -11.65 12.43 27.61
CA ARG A 52 -11.55 10.96 27.60
C ARG A 52 -11.89 10.39 26.22
N LEU A 53 -12.94 10.92 25.58
CA LEU A 53 -13.31 10.51 24.22
C LEU A 53 -12.22 10.87 23.20
N ALA A 54 -11.63 12.07 23.31
CA ALA A 54 -10.51 12.48 22.47
C ALA A 54 -9.29 11.57 22.69
N ALA A 55 -8.97 11.19 23.94
CA ALA A 55 -7.89 10.25 24.22
C ALA A 55 -8.13 8.85 23.63
N LEU A 56 -9.37 8.35 23.67
CA LEU A 56 -9.75 7.10 23.02
C LEU A 56 -9.64 7.20 21.49
N GLY A 57 -10.06 8.32 20.91
CA GLY A 57 -9.93 8.58 19.48
C GLY A 57 -8.47 8.64 19.03
N GLU A 58 -7.59 9.32 19.78
CA GLU A 58 -6.15 9.35 19.53
C GLU A 58 -5.56 7.92 19.53
N TYR A 59 -5.86 7.13 20.56
CA TYR A 59 -5.39 5.75 20.66
C TYR A 59 -5.88 4.88 19.50
N ALA A 60 -7.17 4.94 19.18
CA ALA A 60 -7.75 4.16 18.09
C ALA A 60 -7.18 4.56 16.73
N ALA A 61 -6.99 5.86 16.47
CA ALA A 61 -6.39 6.34 15.24
C ALA A 61 -4.93 5.86 15.11
N MET A 62 -4.14 5.93 16.18
CA MET A 62 -2.77 5.42 16.19
C MET A 62 -2.71 3.91 15.88
N ASP A 63 -3.55 3.10 16.54
CA ASP A 63 -3.62 1.65 16.33
C ASP A 63 -4.02 1.30 14.88
N GLN A 64 -5.08 1.94 14.38
CA GLN A 64 -5.55 1.72 13.00
C GLN A 64 -4.49 2.19 11.98
N GLY A 65 -3.86 3.35 12.19
CA GLY A 65 -2.82 3.88 11.31
C GLY A 65 -1.66 2.89 11.15
N ASN A 66 -1.21 2.29 12.26
CA ASN A 66 -0.18 1.25 12.24
C ASN A 66 -0.65 -0.01 11.51
N GLY A 67 -1.87 -0.49 11.79
CA GLY A 67 -2.43 -1.68 11.17
C GLY A 67 -2.58 -1.55 9.66
N PHE A 68 -3.15 -0.44 9.19
CA PHE A 68 -3.28 -0.15 7.76
C PHE A 68 -1.92 0.08 7.09
N GLY A 69 -0.97 0.72 7.77
CA GLY A 69 0.41 0.87 7.30
C GLY A 69 1.06 -0.48 7.01
N CYS A 70 1.02 -1.40 7.99
CA CYS A 70 1.55 -2.76 7.84
C CYS A 70 0.82 -3.53 6.72
N GLY A 71 -0.51 -3.43 6.67
CA GLY A 71 -1.32 -4.10 5.64
C GLY A 71 -0.99 -3.62 4.22
N ARG A 72 -0.77 -2.31 4.05
CA ARG A 72 -0.34 -1.71 2.79
C ARG A 72 1.04 -2.22 2.37
N GLU A 73 2.00 -2.25 3.28
CA GLU A 73 3.36 -2.76 3.01
C GLU A 73 3.32 -4.23 2.59
N ALA A 74 2.56 -5.07 3.31
CA ALA A 74 2.39 -6.47 2.97
C ALA A 74 1.71 -6.66 1.59
N LEU A 75 0.75 -5.80 1.22
CA LEU A 75 0.14 -5.83 -0.10
C LEU A 75 1.15 -5.44 -1.19
N ARG A 76 1.94 -4.38 -0.98
CA ARG A 76 2.99 -3.93 -1.90
C ARG A 76 4.02 -5.02 -2.14
N GLU A 77 4.47 -5.68 -1.08
CA GLU A 77 5.41 -6.79 -1.16
C GLU A 77 4.82 -7.96 -1.96
N ARG A 78 3.56 -8.34 -1.70
CA ARG A 78 2.88 -9.39 -2.46
C ARG A 78 2.74 -9.04 -3.94
N LEU A 79 2.45 -7.80 -4.27
CA LEU A 79 2.37 -7.34 -5.66
C LEU A 79 3.73 -7.41 -6.35
N ASN A 80 4.80 -6.95 -5.69
CA ASN A 80 6.16 -7.07 -6.20
C ASN A 80 6.60 -8.54 -6.40
N ASN A 81 6.15 -9.45 -5.53
CA ASN A 81 6.45 -10.87 -5.63
C ASN A 81 5.59 -11.61 -6.67
N CYS A 82 4.40 -11.09 -6.99
CA CYS A 82 3.51 -11.61 -8.03
C CYS A 82 3.81 -11.03 -9.42
N ALA A 83 4.49 -9.89 -9.51
CA ALA A 83 5.06 -9.39 -10.75
C ALA A 83 5.97 -10.51 -11.29
N PRO A 84 5.68 -11.07 -12.47
CA PRO A 84 6.45 -12.20 -12.96
C PRO A 84 7.92 -11.80 -13.04
N GLN A 85 8.80 -12.77 -12.82
CA GLN A 85 10.25 -12.69 -13.02
C GLN A 85 10.58 -12.39 -14.51
N PHE A 86 10.09 -11.27 -15.06
CA PHE A 86 10.30 -10.81 -16.44
C PHE A 86 11.70 -10.21 -16.62
N HIS A 87 12.65 -10.53 -15.75
CA HIS A 87 14.05 -10.22 -15.95
C HIS A 87 14.82 -11.50 -16.28
N GLN A 88 14.95 -11.68 -17.59
CA GLN A 88 16.01 -12.36 -18.32
C GLN A 88 16.11 -13.88 -18.21
N SER A 89 15.64 -14.55 -19.26
CA SER A 89 16.46 -15.57 -19.92
C SER A 89 16.69 -15.18 -21.37
N GLU A 90 17.43 -14.09 -21.56
CA GLU A 90 17.93 -13.67 -22.89
C GLU A 90 19.20 -14.45 -23.31
N ASN A 91 19.41 -15.66 -22.76
CA ASN A 91 20.62 -16.47 -22.99
C ASN A 91 20.35 -17.92 -23.42
N VAL A 92 19.16 -18.27 -23.92
CA VAL A 92 18.90 -19.62 -24.48
C VAL A 92 18.49 -19.52 -25.96
N ALA A 93 19.36 -18.96 -26.79
CA ALA A 93 19.34 -19.17 -28.24
C ALA A 93 20.70 -18.81 -28.86
N ARG A 94 21.77 -19.40 -28.34
CA ARG A 94 23.10 -19.32 -28.98
C ARG A 94 23.76 -20.69 -29.10
N GLU A 95 23.00 -21.72 -29.44
CA GLU A 95 23.56 -22.97 -29.95
C GLU A 95 22.63 -23.57 -31.01
N SER A 96 23.09 -23.51 -32.26
CA SER A 96 22.94 -24.52 -33.33
C SER A 96 22.71 -23.84 -34.67
N GLY A 97 23.80 -23.69 -35.41
CA GLY A 97 23.80 -23.25 -36.80
C GLY A 97 25.20 -22.94 -37.32
N GLY A 98 26.21 -23.67 -36.82
CA GLY A 98 27.53 -23.73 -37.43
C GLY A 98 27.62 -24.99 -38.28
N ASP A 99 28.12 -24.80 -39.50
CA ASP A 99 28.76 -25.78 -40.38
C ASP A 99 27.94 -27.00 -40.83
N GLN A 100 27.37 -26.92 -42.04
CA GLN A 100 27.91 -27.53 -43.28
C GLN A 100 26.98 -27.31 -44.47
#